data_AF-A0A537H4T3-F1
#
_entry.id   AF-A0A537H4T3-F1
#
_cell.length_a   1.000
_cell.length_b   1.000
_cell.length_c   1.000
_cell.angle_alpha   90.00
_cell.angle_beta   90.00
_cell.angle_gamma   90.00
#
_symmetry.space_group_name_H-M   'P 1'
#
loop_
_entity.id
_entity.type
_entity.pdbx_description
1 polymer ?
#
loop_
_entity_poly.entity_id
_entity_poly.type
_entity_poly.pdbx_seq_one_letter_code
_entity_poly.pdbx_strand_id
1 'polypeptide(L)'
;MPVKIIHPDHVEIVGLGHVLLTAPHTTSPDADLHTGQIVEEAALTSRAFAVIGKVDREFLDLNRIQSAQLEFRKGIEGFVSEDGIRYILDIRGKKEPGVEIGTVEGQTSSDSTTELVRSRLVKDFTVKVNNEYKGDEPVSLVTGYDRKDAKGNFTVETIQIQFGHEERQFLREKVIRDISEIADILNARLEPSRTD
;
A
#
# COMPACT_ATOMS: atom_id res chain seq x y z
N MET A 1 -1.47 -20.06 6.15
CA MET A 1 -1.77 -19.54 4.80
C MET A 1 -2.72 -18.37 4.98
N PRO A 2 -2.50 -17.20 4.34
CA PRO A 2 -3.42 -16.07 4.46
C PRO A 2 -4.85 -16.45 4.06
N VAL A 3 -5.85 -15.82 4.67
CA VAL A 3 -7.28 -16.07 4.36
C VAL A 3 -7.80 -14.93 3.51
N LYS A 4 -8.37 -15.25 2.34
CA LYS A 4 -8.98 -14.27 1.42
C LYS A 4 -10.48 -14.16 1.71
N ILE A 5 -10.94 -12.96 2.06
CA ILE A 5 -12.35 -12.62 2.25
C ILE A 5 -12.79 -11.75 1.07
N ILE A 6 -13.86 -12.15 0.41
CA ILE A 6 -14.35 -11.49 -0.81
C ILE A 6 -15.60 -10.69 -0.47
N HIS A 7 -15.48 -9.36 -0.50
CA HIS A 7 -16.61 -8.44 -0.38
C HIS A 7 -17.14 -8.06 -1.77
N PRO A 8 -18.33 -7.46 -1.87
CA PRO A 8 -18.82 -6.93 -3.15
C PRO A 8 -17.84 -5.94 -3.78
N ASP A 9 -17.30 -5.01 -2.99
CA ASP A 9 -16.57 -3.84 -3.48
C ASP A 9 -15.05 -3.91 -3.24
N HIS A 10 -14.58 -4.87 -2.46
CA HIS A 10 -13.16 -5.07 -2.17
C HIS A 10 -12.85 -6.52 -1.82
N VAL A 11 -11.57 -6.80 -1.63
CA VAL A 11 -11.04 -8.06 -1.11
C VAL A 11 -10.18 -7.73 0.10
N GLU A 12 -10.31 -8.54 1.13
CA GLU A 12 -9.42 -8.51 2.29
C GLU A 12 -8.58 -9.79 2.33
N ILE A 13 -7.30 -9.64 2.65
CA ILE A 13 -6.40 -10.75 2.91
C ILE A 13 -5.95 -10.64 4.36
N VAL A 14 -6.37 -11.60 5.18
CA VAL A 14 -5.95 -11.72 6.57
C VAL A 14 -4.57 -12.37 6.60
N GLY A 15 -3.57 -11.57 6.91
CA GLY A 15 -2.16 -11.93 6.93
C GLY A 15 -1.61 -12.16 8.33
N LEU A 16 -0.30 -11.92 8.47
CA LEU A 16 0.44 -11.90 9.72
C LEU A 16 1.37 -10.69 9.76
N GLY A 17 1.82 -10.35 10.96
CA GLY A 17 2.73 -9.23 11.19
C GLY A 17 1.97 -7.91 11.32
N HIS A 18 2.58 -6.84 10.85
CA HIS A 18 2.17 -5.46 11.08
C HIS A 18 2.14 -4.62 9.81
N VAL A 19 2.25 -5.25 8.64
CA VAL A 19 2.23 -4.59 7.33
C VAL A 19 0.90 -4.84 6.65
N LEU A 20 0.28 -3.76 6.19
CA LEU A 20 -0.91 -3.76 5.36
C LEU A 20 -0.57 -3.26 3.96
N LEU A 21 -0.85 -4.06 2.94
CA LEU A 21 -0.76 -3.67 1.54
C LEU A 21 -2.13 -3.19 1.06
N THR A 22 -2.18 -2.07 0.34
CA THR A 22 -3.44 -1.57 -0.20
C THR A 22 -3.33 -1.30 -1.69
N ALA A 23 -4.42 -1.55 -2.41
CA ALA A 23 -4.63 -1.11 -3.78
C ALA A 23 -6.00 -0.44 -3.86
N PRO A 24 -6.11 0.83 -3.42
CA PRO A 24 -7.29 1.62 -3.64
C PRO A 24 -7.33 1.88 -5.14
N HIS A 25 -8.15 1.14 -5.90
CA HIS A 25 -8.34 1.40 -7.32
C HIS A 25 -9.09 2.73 -7.51
N THR A 26 -8.41 3.85 -7.25
CA THR A 26 -8.97 5.20 -7.14
C THR A 26 -8.58 6.10 -8.31
N THR A 27 -7.67 5.66 -9.17
CA THR A 27 -7.31 6.38 -10.40
C THR A 27 -8.06 5.81 -11.62
N SER A 28 -7.88 6.40 -12.80
CA SER A 28 -8.57 5.92 -14.00
C SER A 28 -8.25 4.43 -14.27
N PRO A 29 -9.17 3.65 -14.86
CA PRO A 29 -8.98 2.20 -15.04
C PRO A 29 -7.68 1.79 -15.75
N ASP A 30 -7.14 2.67 -16.61
CA ASP A 30 -5.86 2.46 -17.29
C ASP A 30 -4.65 2.74 -16.38
N ALA A 31 -4.78 3.69 -15.46
CA ALA A 31 -3.73 4.07 -14.54
C ALA A 31 -3.53 3.02 -13.44
N ASP A 32 -4.56 2.31 -12.97
CA ASP A 32 -4.43 1.26 -11.92
C ASP A 32 -4.44 -0.19 -12.45
N LEU A 33 -4.23 -0.40 -13.75
CA LEU A 33 -4.15 -1.76 -14.31
C LEU A 33 -3.12 -2.63 -13.53
N HIS A 34 -3.51 -3.85 -13.16
CA HIS A 34 -2.67 -4.82 -12.44
C HIS A 34 -2.29 -4.51 -11.00
N THR A 35 -2.57 -3.33 -10.43
CA THR A 35 -2.17 -3.01 -9.03
C THR A 35 -2.79 -3.97 -8.03
N GLY A 36 -4.08 -4.29 -8.16
CA GLY A 36 -4.75 -5.28 -7.32
C GLY A 36 -4.16 -6.69 -7.41
N GLN A 37 -3.76 -7.14 -8.61
CA GLN A 37 -3.10 -8.44 -8.80
C GLN A 37 -1.72 -8.46 -8.15
N ILE A 38 -0.94 -7.39 -8.33
CA ILE A 38 0.37 -7.20 -7.70
C ILE A 38 0.25 -7.25 -6.17
N VAL A 39 -0.71 -6.52 -5.60
CA VAL A 39 -0.93 -6.50 -4.14
C VAL A 39 -1.37 -7.86 -3.64
N GLU A 40 -2.28 -8.54 -4.34
CA GLU A 40 -2.71 -9.89 -3.97
C GLU A 40 -1.52 -10.86 -3.93
N GLU A 41 -0.73 -10.93 -4.99
CA GLU A 41 0.41 -11.84 -5.09
C GLU A 41 1.49 -11.50 -4.06
N ALA A 42 1.76 -10.21 -3.82
CA ALA A 42 2.73 -9.78 -2.82
C ALA A 42 2.27 -10.09 -1.39
N ALA A 43 0.98 -9.91 -1.09
CA ALA A 43 0.39 -10.25 0.21
C ALA A 43 0.44 -11.76 0.47
N LEU A 44 0.15 -12.58 -0.55
CA LEU A 44 0.25 -14.04 -0.44
C LEU A 44 1.69 -14.51 -0.23
N THR A 45 2.66 -13.85 -0.88
CA THR A 45 4.09 -14.18 -0.80
C THR A 45 4.68 -13.81 0.56
N SER A 46 4.49 -12.56 1.00
CA SER A 46 4.98 -12.04 2.29
C SER A 46 4.11 -12.41 3.50
N ARG A 47 2.93 -12.98 3.23
CA ARG A 47 1.87 -13.22 4.24
C ARG A 47 1.38 -11.93 4.91
N ALA A 48 1.59 -10.76 4.31
CA ALA A 48 1.09 -9.49 4.82
C ALA A 48 -0.45 -9.40 4.75
N PHE A 49 -1.02 -8.46 5.52
CA PHE A 49 -2.42 -8.10 5.35
C PHE A 49 -2.62 -7.37 4.03
N ALA A 50 -3.82 -7.44 3.44
CA ALA A 50 -4.15 -6.57 2.33
C ALA A 50 -5.61 -6.15 2.26
N VAL A 51 -5.86 -4.96 1.72
CA VAL A 51 -7.18 -4.51 1.27
C VAL A 51 -7.08 -4.05 -0.19
N ILE A 52 -7.79 -4.74 -1.07
CA ILE A 52 -7.72 -4.52 -2.52
C ILE A 52 -9.10 -4.07 -3.00
N GLY A 53 -9.19 -2.86 -3.54
CA GLY A 53 -10.44 -2.36 -4.09
C GLY A 53 -10.85 -3.17 -5.31
N LYS A 54 -12.15 -3.24 -5.59
CA LYS A 54 -12.66 -3.71 -6.89
C LYS A 54 -13.20 -2.49 -7.61
N VAL A 55 -12.70 -2.22 -8.81
CA VAL A 55 -13.39 -1.31 -9.72
C VAL A 55 -14.08 -2.16 -10.75
N ASP A 56 -15.41 -2.22 -10.62
CA ASP A 56 -16.24 -2.63 -11.73
C ASP A 56 -16.41 -1.45 -12.69
N ARG A 57 -16.21 -1.69 -13.99
CA ARG A 57 -16.30 -0.65 -15.03
C ARG A 57 -17.73 -0.08 -15.17
N GLU A 58 -18.70 -0.70 -14.51
CA GLU A 58 -20.13 -0.39 -14.59
C GLU A 58 -20.64 0.55 -13.49
N PHE A 59 -19.78 1.05 -12.60
CA PHE A 59 -20.21 2.03 -11.59
C PHE A 59 -20.41 3.43 -12.20
N LEU A 60 -21.51 3.61 -12.93
CA LEU A 60 -22.01 4.93 -13.38
C LEU A 60 -22.70 5.71 -12.23
N ASP A 61 -22.88 5.08 -11.07
CA ASP A 61 -23.53 5.67 -9.90
C ASP A 61 -22.50 6.13 -8.86
N LEU A 62 -22.38 7.46 -8.71
CA LEU A 62 -21.50 8.11 -7.74
C LEU A 62 -21.77 7.66 -6.29
N ASN A 63 -23.02 7.34 -5.93
CA ASN A 63 -23.33 6.86 -4.58
C ASN A 63 -22.75 5.47 -4.33
N ARG A 64 -22.76 4.60 -5.35
CA ARG A 64 -22.15 3.27 -5.26
C ARG A 64 -20.63 3.36 -5.17
N ILE A 65 -20.00 4.29 -5.90
CA ILE A 65 -18.56 4.57 -5.77
C ILE A 65 -18.21 5.04 -4.35
N GLN A 66 -18.97 5.99 -3.79
CA GLN A 66 -18.75 6.47 -2.44
C GLN A 66 -18.95 5.38 -1.39
N SER A 67 -19.98 4.55 -1.54
CA SER A 67 -20.23 3.41 -0.65
C SER A 67 -19.11 2.38 -0.72
N ALA A 68 -18.65 2.02 -1.92
CA ALA A 68 -17.53 1.10 -2.13
C ALA A 68 -16.25 1.62 -1.47
N GLN A 69 -15.96 2.91 -1.63
CA GLN A 69 -14.82 3.54 -0.95
C GLN A 69 -14.97 3.55 0.57
N LEU A 70 -16.18 3.71 1.09
CA LEU A 70 -16.43 3.65 2.52
C LEU A 70 -16.19 2.25 3.09
N GLU A 71 -16.67 1.20 2.42
CA GLU A 71 -16.46 -0.18 2.85
C GLU A 71 -14.97 -0.58 2.76
N PHE A 72 -14.29 -0.18 1.69
CA PHE A 72 -12.83 -0.33 1.58
C PHE A 72 -12.09 0.32 2.76
N ARG A 73 -12.50 1.54 3.13
CA ARG A 73 -11.92 2.27 4.28
C ARG A 73 -12.21 1.59 5.61
N LYS A 74 -13.39 0.98 5.77
CA LYS A 74 -13.70 0.19 6.97
C LYS A 74 -12.78 -1.03 7.09
N GLY A 75 -12.47 -1.69 5.97
CA GLY A 75 -11.50 -2.79 5.95
C GLY A 75 -10.10 -2.36 6.44
N ILE A 76 -9.61 -1.21 5.96
CA ILE A 76 -8.34 -0.64 6.45
C ILE A 76 -8.42 -0.34 7.95
N GLU A 77 -9.47 0.35 8.39
CA GLU A 77 -9.61 0.74 9.81
C GLU A 77 -9.72 -0.49 10.73
N GLY A 78 -10.41 -1.55 10.30
CA GLY A 78 -10.49 -2.82 11.01
C GLY A 78 -9.10 -3.37 11.29
N PHE A 79 -8.29 -3.58 10.24
CA PHE A 79 -6.92 -4.08 10.43
C PHE A 79 -6.04 -3.14 11.26
N VAL A 80 -6.14 -1.82 11.05
CA VAL A 80 -5.33 -0.86 11.81
C VAL A 80 -5.68 -0.85 13.30
N SER A 81 -6.97 -0.97 13.65
CA SER A 81 -7.43 -0.89 15.03
C SER A 81 -7.38 -2.22 15.78
N GLU A 82 -7.56 -3.35 15.09
CA GLU A 82 -7.72 -4.67 15.70
C GLU A 82 -6.47 -5.56 15.58
N ASP A 83 -5.71 -5.45 14.48
CA ASP A 83 -4.61 -6.35 14.14
C ASP A 83 -3.21 -5.75 14.38
N GLY A 84 -3.16 -4.52 14.90
CA GLY A 84 -1.91 -3.88 15.30
C GLY A 84 -1.00 -3.54 14.11
N ILE A 85 -1.58 -3.18 12.97
CA ILE A 85 -0.83 -2.68 11.81
C ILE A 85 0.00 -1.45 12.22
N ARG A 86 1.25 -1.42 11.73
CA ARG A 86 2.23 -0.36 11.98
C ARG A 86 2.71 0.29 10.67
N TYR A 87 2.58 -0.41 9.55
CA TYR A 87 3.01 0.05 8.24
C TYR A 87 1.91 -0.18 7.21
N ILE A 88 1.58 0.85 6.44
CA ILE A 88 0.65 0.76 5.31
C ILE A 88 1.44 1.09 4.04
N LEU A 89 1.48 0.15 3.10
CA LEU A 89 2.04 0.36 1.76
C LEU A 89 0.89 0.52 0.77
N ASP A 90 0.67 1.75 0.32
CA ASP A 90 -0.38 2.12 -0.63
C ASP A 90 0.15 2.04 -2.06
N ILE A 91 -0.19 0.94 -2.74
CA ILE A 91 0.31 0.59 -4.07
C ILE A 91 -0.65 1.14 -5.13
N ARG A 92 -0.12 2.04 -5.96
CA ARG A 92 -0.88 2.69 -7.04
C ARG A 92 -0.17 2.56 -8.37
N GLY A 93 -0.90 2.84 -9.44
CA GLY A 93 -0.34 2.94 -10.77
C GLY A 93 -0.30 4.38 -11.29
N LYS A 94 0.74 4.69 -12.06
CA LYS A 94 0.87 5.91 -12.85
C LYS A 94 1.16 5.59 -14.31
N LYS A 95 0.98 6.57 -15.19
CA LYS A 95 1.22 6.41 -16.63
C LYS A 95 2.71 6.43 -16.95
N GLU A 96 3.44 7.35 -16.33
CA GLU A 96 4.85 7.59 -16.59
C GLU A 96 5.72 6.46 -16.04
N PRO A 97 6.79 6.03 -16.74
CA PRO A 97 7.68 4.99 -16.26
C PRO A 97 8.43 5.38 -14.97
N GLY A 98 9.00 4.38 -14.31
CA GLY A 98 9.67 4.51 -13.03
C GLY A 98 8.73 4.41 -11.84
N VAL A 99 9.30 4.52 -10.65
CA VAL A 99 8.60 4.39 -9.38
C VAL A 99 8.65 5.72 -8.63
N GLU A 100 7.56 6.08 -7.97
CA GLU A 100 7.50 7.26 -7.12
C GLU A 100 6.99 6.94 -5.72
N ILE A 101 7.69 7.44 -4.71
CA ILE A 101 7.34 7.30 -3.30
C ILE A 101 6.78 8.62 -2.80
N GLY A 102 5.59 8.58 -2.23
CA GLY A 102 4.92 9.73 -1.59
C GLY A 102 4.76 9.52 -0.09
N THR A 103 5.23 10.49 0.70
CA THR A 103 5.10 10.50 2.17
C THR A 103 4.62 11.84 2.72
N VAL A 104 4.04 12.67 1.86
CA VAL A 104 3.65 14.06 2.16
C VAL A 104 4.81 14.80 2.80
N GLU A 105 5.98 14.75 2.15
CA GLU A 105 7.21 15.37 2.66
C GLU A 105 7.59 14.91 4.10
N GLY A 106 7.41 13.61 4.36
CA GLY A 106 7.72 12.99 5.66
C GLY A 106 6.63 13.12 6.71
N GLN A 107 5.44 13.65 6.36
CA GLN A 107 4.33 13.76 7.30
C GLN A 107 3.67 12.42 7.62
N THR A 108 3.68 11.46 6.70
CA THR A 108 2.98 10.17 6.86
C THR A 108 3.91 8.99 7.17
N SER A 109 5.23 9.17 7.01
CA SER A 109 6.23 8.14 7.27
C SER A 109 7.56 8.78 7.65
N SER A 110 8.33 8.11 8.51
CA SER A 110 9.65 8.55 8.93
C SER A 110 10.67 8.45 7.78
N ASP A 111 11.74 9.25 7.86
CA ASP A 111 12.87 9.18 6.91
C ASP A 111 13.48 7.78 6.89
N SER A 112 13.57 7.12 8.04
CA SER A 112 14.16 5.79 8.16
C SER A 112 13.37 4.73 7.37
N THR A 113 12.04 4.77 7.45
CA THR A 113 11.17 3.83 6.74
C THR A 113 11.09 4.19 5.26
N THR A 114 11.05 5.48 4.93
CA THR A 114 11.06 5.97 3.54
C THR A 114 12.34 5.56 2.81
N GLU A 115 13.50 5.73 3.43
CA GLU A 115 14.79 5.35 2.84
C GLU A 115 14.92 3.83 2.72
N LEU A 116 14.37 3.05 3.66
CA LEU A 116 14.32 1.60 3.54
C LEU A 116 13.57 1.17 2.28
N VAL A 117 12.35 1.67 2.08
CA VAL A 117 11.52 1.39 0.90
C VAL A 117 12.26 1.83 -0.37
N ARG A 118 12.79 3.06 -0.39
CA ARG A 118 13.56 3.58 -1.53
C ARG A 118 14.77 2.70 -1.85
N SER A 119 15.60 2.38 -0.86
CA SER A 119 16.82 1.59 -1.01
C SER A 119 16.55 0.20 -1.56
N ARG A 120 15.36 -0.37 -1.30
CA ARG A 120 14.95 -1.63 -1.89
C ARG A 120 14.56 -1.49 -3.35
N LEU A 121 13.74 -0.49 -3.67
CA LEU A 121 13.19 -0.28 -5.02
C LEU A 121 14.24 0.23 -6.02
N VAL A 122 15.21 1.03 -5.59
CA VAL A 122 16.28 1.54 -6.49
C VAL A 122 17.17 0.45 -7.07
N LYS A 123 17.12 -0.78 -6.53
CA LYS A 123 17.85 -1.94 -7.08
C LYS A 123 17.28 -2.38 -8.43
N ASP A 124 15.98 -2.22 -8.62
CA ASP A 124 15.26 -2.72 -9.79
C ASP A 124 14.61 -1.59 -10.63
N PHE A 125 14.46 -0.38 -10.08
CA PHE A 125 13.70 0.71 -10.71
C PHE A 125 14.38 2.08 -10.59
N THR A 126 14.02 3.00 -11.49
CA THR A 126 14.29 4.43 -11.29
C THR A 126 13.29 4.99 -10.28
N VAL A 127 13.76 5.46 -9.13
CA VAL A 127 12.89 5.91 -8.01
C VAL A 127 13.04 7.40 -7.76
N LYS A 128 11.89 8.09 -7.66
CA LYS A 128 11.79 9.46 -7.13
C LYS A 128 11.03 9.46 -5.80
N VAL A 129 11.27 10.45 -4.96
CA VAL A 129 10.59 10.62 -3.67
C VAL A 129 10.00 12.03 -3.60
N ASN A 130 8.71 12.14 -3.27
CA ASN A 130 7.98 13.39 -3.08
C ASN A 130 8.15 14.38 -4.25
N ASN A 131 8.08 13.91 -5.50
CA ASN A 131 8.25 14.74 -6.69
C ASN A 131 6.89 15.24 -7.22
N GLU A 132 6.26 14.49 -8.11
CA GLU A 132 4.95 14.78 -8.70
C GLU A 132 3.81 14.19 -7.86
N TYR A 133 4.05 13.03 -7.25
CA TYR A 133 3.09 12.22 -6.51
C TYR A 133 3.49 12.14 -5.03
N LYS A 134 3.23 13.23 -4.29
CA LYS A 134 3.64 13.36 -2.88
C LYS A 134 2.73 12.61 -1.91
N GLY A 135 1.54 12.19 -2.34
CA GLY A 135 0.53 11.57 -1.48
C GLY A 135 -0.35 12.58 -0.73
N ASP A 136 -0.28 13.85 -1.10
CA ASP A 136 -1.11 14.97 -0.62
C ASP A 136 -2.37 15.20 -1.48
N GLU A 137 -2.58 14.33 -2.47
CA GLU A 137 -3.76 14.34 -3.32
C GLU A 137 -5.02 14.21 -2.45
N PRO A 138 -6.09 15.00 -2.68
CA PRO A 138 -7.34 14.90 -1.93
C PRO A 138 -7.99 13.50 -2.00
N VAL A 139 -7.58 12.71 -2.99
CA VAL A 139 -8.02 11.33 -3.25
C VAL A 139 -7.18 10.31 -2.48
N SER A 140 -6.02 10.71 -1.93
CA SER A 140 -5.17 9.85 -1.12
C SER A 140 -5.75 9.65 0.28
N LEU A 141 -6.77 8.80 0.34
CA LEU A 141 -7.50 8.49 1.56
C LEU A 141 -6.75 7.51 2.46
N VAL A 142 -5.73 6.84 1.92
CA VAL A 142 -4.90 5.88 2.66
C VAL A 142 -3.82 6.60 3.48
N THR A 143 -3.25 7.70 2.97
CA THR A 143 -2.24 8.47 3.72
C THR A 143 -2.78 9.02 5.03
N GLY A 144 -4.09 9.30 5.12
CA GLY A 144 -4.77 9.73 6.36
C GLY A 144 -4.92 8.67 7.46
N TYR A 145 -4.45 7.43 7.26
CA TYR A 145 -4.37 6.42 8.31
C TYR A 145 -3.06 6.45 9.09
N ASP A 146 -2.13 7.36 8.75
CA ASP A 146 -0.96 7.58 9.59
C ASP A 146 -1.40 8.03 11.00
N ARG A 147 -0.68 7.56 12.01
CA ARG A 147 -1.01 7.85 13.42
C ARG A 147 0.26 8.21 14.15
N LYS A 148 0.25 9.31 14.90
CA LYS A 148 1.36 9.71 15.78
C LYS A 148 0.94 9.64 17.25
N ASP A 149 1.88 9.27 18.11
CA ASP A 149 1.70 9.38 19.56
C ASP A 149 1.78 10.84 20.02
N ALA A 150 1.54 11.09 21.31
CA ALA A 150 1.62 12.43 21.90
C ALA A 150 3.01 13.08 21.82
N LYS A 151 4.06 12.31 21.50
CA LYS A 151 5.43 12.79 21.32
C LYS A 151 5.77 13.04 19.84
N GLY A 152 4.83 12.79 18.93
CA GLY A 152 5.01 12.94 17.50
C GLY A 152 5.67 11.73 16.82
N ASN A 153 5.87 10.60 17.51
CA ASN A 153 6.41 9.39 16.89
C ASN A 153 5.31 8.63 16.15
N PHE A 154 5.64 8.06 15.00
CA PHE A 154 4.68 7.24 14.26
C PHE A 154 4.34 5.95 15.01
N THR A 155 3.04 5.79 15.26
CA THR A 155 2.41 4.53 15.65
C THR A 155 1.88 3.77 14.43
N VAL A 156 1.52 4.47 13.35
CA VAL A 156 1.25 3.90 12.03
C VAL A 156 1.93 4.78 11.00
N GLU A 157 2.76 4.20 10.15
CA GLU A 157 3.42 4.88 9.02
C GLU A 157 2.73 4.46 7.71
N THR A 158 2.42 5.43 6.85
CA THR A 158 1.84 5.19 5.53
C THR A 158 2.75 5.71 4.44
N ILE A 159 2.99 4.86 3.44
CA ILE A 159 3.86 5.14 2.30
C ILE A 159 3.09 4.86 1.02
N GLN A 160 2.94 5.87 0.19
CA GLN A 160 2.40 5.72 -1.16
C GLN A 160 3.52 5.30 -2.12
N ILE A 161 3.28 4.28 -2.93
CA ILE A 161 4.22 3.78 -3.94
C ILE A 161 3.49 3.68 -5.27
N GLN A 162 3.85 4.54 -6.23
CA GLN A 162 3.29 4.55 -7.56
C GLN A 162 4.22 3.87 -8.55
N PHE A 163 3.75 2.82 -9.21
CA PHE A 163 4.49 2.13 -10.27
C PHE A 163 4.01 2.58 -11.65
N GLY A 164 4.96 2.89 -12.52
CA GLY A 164 4.68 3.16 -13.93
C GLY A 164 4.03 1.98 -14.65
N HIS A 165 3.46 2.27 -15.82
CA HIS A 165 2.80 1.25 -16.63
C HIS A 165 3.76 0.13 -17.06
N GLU A 166 5.00 0.50 -17.43
CA GLU A 166 6.03 -0.46 -17.83
C GLU A 166 6.40 -1.42 -16.70
N GLU A 167 6.57 -0.91 -15.48
CA GLU A 167 6.91 -1.72 -14.31
C GLU A 167 5.81 -2.73 -13.98
N ARG A 168 4.54 -2.29 -14.01
CA ARG A 168 3.39 -3.15 -13.68
C ARG A 168 3.09 -4.19 -14.77
N GLN A 169 3.33 -3.84 -16.03
CA GLN A 169 3.04 -4.74 -17.15
C GLN A 169 4.18 -5.71 -17.44
N PHE A 170 5.42 -5.22 -17.54
CA PHE A 170 6.56 -6.00 -18.04
C PHE A 170 7.53 -6.44 -16.94
N LEU A 171 7.56 -5.74 -15.80
CA LEU A 171 8.45 -6.06 -14.66
C LEU A 171 7.66 -6.53 -13.44
N ARG A 172 6.45 -7.04 -13.64
CA ARG A 172 5.49 -7.38 -12.57
C ARG A 172 6.08 -8.28 -11.49
N GLU A 173 6.79 -9.33 -11.89
CA GLU A 173 7.42 -10.26 -10.94
C GLU A 173 8.44 -9.56 -10.04
N LYS A 174 9.18 -8.57 -10.57
CA LYS A 174 10.08 -7.75 -9.77
C LYS A 174 9.32 -6.85 -8.81
N VAL A 175 8.23 -6.24 -9.27
CA VAL A 175 7.37 -5.40 -8.42
C VAL A 175 6.82 -6.22 -7.24
N ILE A 176 6.26 -7.39 -7.51
CA ILE A 176 5.73 -8.30 -6.49
C ILE A 176 6.81 -8.71 -5.50
N ARG A 177 7.98 -9.13 -5.99
CA ARG A 177 9.12 -9.52 -5.16
C ARG A 177 9.56 -8.37 -4.25
N ASP A 178 9.74 -7.17 -4.81
CA ASP A 178 10.22 -6.02 -4.05
C ASP A 178 9.21 -5.58 -2.98
N ILE A 179 7.91 -5.55 -3.29
CA ILE A 179 6.86 -5.26 -2.29
C ILE A 179 6.86 -6.31 -1.18
N SER A 180 6.98 -7.60 -1.55
CA SER A 180 7.00 -8.70 -0.59
C SER A 180 8.20 -8.59 0.36
N GLU A 181 9.39 -8.37 -0.18
CA GLU A 181 10.60 -8.21 0.63
C GLU A 181 10.56 -6.95 1.51
N ILE A 182 9.98 -5.85 1.03
CA ILE A 182 9.76 -4.66 1.86
C ILE A 182 8.87 -5.02 3.06
N ALA A 183 7.75 -5.73 2.82
CA ALA A 183 6.86 -6.15 3.89
C ALA A 183 7.58 -7.05 4.92
N ASP A 184 8.38 -8.01 4.45
CA ASP A 184 9.16 -8.90 5.32
C ASP A 184 10.16 -8.12 6.18
N ILE A 185 10.91 -7.17 5.58
CA ILE A 185 11.88 -6.35 6.30
C ILE A 185 11.19 -5.45 7.34
N LEU A 186 10.05 -4.86 6.99
CA LEU A 186 9.28 -4.00 7.90
C LEU A 186 8.72 -4.79 9.08
N ASN A 187 8.23 -6.00 8.85
CA ASN A 187 7.82 -6.91 9.92
C ASN A 187 8.99 -7.29 10.83
N ALA A 188 10.13 -7.68 10.25
CA ALA A 188 11.33 -8.05 11.01
C ALA A 188 11.87 -6.91 11.88
N ARG A 189 11.65 -5.65 11.48
CA ARG A 189 12.04 -4.47 12.27
C ARG A 189 11.25 -4.33 13.59
N LEU A 190 10.07 -4.93 13.66
CA LEU A 190 9.17 -4.87 14.82
C LEU A 190 9.23 -6.10 15.70
N GLU A 191 9.83 -7.19 15.22
CA GLU A 191 10.09 -8.35 16.07
C GLU A 191 11.07 -7.94 17.17
N PRO A 192 10.78 -8.25 18.44
CA PRO A 192 11.73 -7.99 19.51
C PRO A 192 13.02 -8.73 19.16
N SER A 193 14.15 -8.01 19.12
CA SER A 193 15.48 -8.60 18.96
C SER A 193 15.55 -9.79 19.91
N ARG A 194 15.67 -11.01 19.38
CA ARG A 194 15.88 -12.21 20.19
C ARG A 194 17.12 -11.96 21.04
N THR A 195 16.90 -11.57 22.29
CA THR A 195 17.91 -11.64 23.33
C THR A 195 18.00 -13.12 23.67
N ASP A 196 18.91 -13.81 22.98
CA ASP A 196 19.45 -15.09 23.43
C ASP A 196 20.36 -14.87 24.65
#